data_AF-A0A2G8LQK5-F1
#
_entry.id   AF-A0A2G8LQK5-F1
#
_cell.length_a   1.000
_cell.length_b   1.000
_cell.length_c   1.000
_cell.angle_alpha   90.00
_cell.angle_beta   90.00
_cell.angle_gamma   90.00
#
_symmetry.space_group_name_H-M   'P 1'
#
loop_
_entity.id
_entity.type
_entity.pdbx_description
1 polymer ?
#
loop_
_entity_poly.entity_id
_entity_poly.type
_entity_poly.pdbx_seq_one_letter_code
_entity_poly.pdbx_strand_id
1 'polypeptide(L)'
;MNGSLFSEQLFHGVDPSLLSGTNPQSHEILMEQVKEAAEQAKGTFVAHMENQLKNMKVSDNRLVRPGVEELDSNENKKSLRVSGNKFLPRQSMLTDLLQNKNIRTLNNIFVAVLFVIILNSALMHLLNFRNVGVTFELAFWTIGKVPLVLYIWCQMMLWATAAFFSTLSIWAHHPSSTVGPWKIPNVAWLVLYIAGVLAFLIYPPVFVIYHDLPVLSSSIVLMEQVRLIMKMHAFLRVVIPRASAWKHKVNDEINGIDREWEVNTPPKNMDEDAPCPDFSCYLYFLFAPTLIYQDKYPMSSRIRWNIVRQNVVQCFVTGCYVFLICEKMIMPVTVTFAEDTYTFGDFIKAVCTCMIPACACLFLSFYTVLHCWLNAAGEMVRFADRQFYKV
;
A
#
# COMPACT_ATOMS: atom_id res chain seq x y z
N MET A 1 -8.95 -3.60 -40.58
CA MET A 1 -8.77 -3.67 -42.05
C MET A 1 -7.32 -3.41 -42.51
N ASN A 2 -6.31 -3.44 -41.64
CA ASN A 2 -4.90 -3.17 -42.06
C ASN A 2 -3.99 -4.41 -42.02
N GLY A 3 -4.53 -5.60 -41.75
CA GLY A 3 -3.75 -6.85 -41.73
C GLY A 3 -3.58 -7.50 -43.11
N SER A 4 -4.48 -7.22 -44.06
CA SER A 4 -4.45 -7.83 -45.41
C SER A 4 -3.46 -7.16 -46.37
N LEU A 5 -3.16 -5.87 -46.17
CA LEU A 5 -2.19 -5.14 -47.01
C LEU A 5 -0.73 -5.52 -46.72
N PHE A 6 -0.44 -6.02 -45.52
CA PHE A 6 0.93 -6.37 -45.13
C PHE A 6 1.37 -7.71 -45.72
N SER A 7 0.44 -8.65 -45.95
CA SER A 7 0.79 -9.92 -46.62
C SER A 7 0.94 -9.75 -48.13
N GLU A 8 0.22 -8.82 -48.76
CA GLU A 8 0.35 -8.57 -50.22
C GLU A 8 1.70 -7.96 -50.60
N GLN A 9 2.30 -7.11 -49.74
CA GLN A 9 3.60 -6.49 -50.04
C GLN A 9 4.79 -7.45 -49.88
N LEU A 10 4.68 -8.47 -49.03
CA LEU A 10 5.75 -9.43 -48.76
C LEU A 10 5.95 -10.46 -49.88
N PHE A 11 4.93 -10.73 -50.70
CA PHE A 11 4.97 -11.79 -51.71
C PHE A 11 5.04 -11.27 -53.16
N HIS A 12 5.08 -9.96 -53.38
CA HIS A 12 4.96 -9.39 -54.74
C HIS A 12 6.25 -9.44 -55.58
N GLY A 13 7.33 -10.06 -55.08
CA GLY A 13 8.62 -10.15 -55.77
C GLY A 13 9.26 -11.55 -55.80
N VAL A 14 8.54 -12.60 -55.37
CA VAL A 14 9.09 -13.97 -55.34
C VAL A 14 8.64 -14.72 -56.58
N ASP A 15 9.55 -14.93 -57.53
CA ASP A 15 9.29 -15.70 -58.75
C ASP A 15 8.90 -17.15 -58.39
N PRO A 16 7.69 -17.63 -58.79
CA PRO A 16 7.20 -18.97 -58.42
C PRO A 16 8.04 -20.12 -58.96
N SER A 17 8.91 -19.88 -59.95
CA SER A 17 9.74 -20.89 -60.60
C SER A 17 10.96 -21.36 -59.78
N LEU A 18 11.27 -20.72 -58.66
CA LEU A 18 12.36 -21.16 -57.76
C LEU A 18 11.93 -22.25 -56.76
N LEU A 19 10.64 -22.55 -56.64
CA LEU A 19 10.11 -23.57 -55.73
C LEU A 19 10.23 -25.02 -56.27
N SER A 20 10.68 -25.23 -57.51
CA SER A 20 10.72 -26.57 -58.13
C SER A 20 12.12 -27.07 -58.52
N GLY A 21 13.20 -26.53 -57.95
CA GLY A 21 14.57 -26.91 -58.29
C GLY A 21 15.37 -27.45 -57.11
N THR A 22 15.62 -28.76 -57.10
CA THR A 22 16.57 -29.44 -56.20
C THR A 22 18.01 -29.03 -56.53
N ASN A 23 18.48 -27.90 -55.97
CA ASN A 23 19.89 -27.54 -55.99
C ASN A 23 20.24 -26.78 -54.68
N PRO A 24 21.24 -27.20 -53.88
CA PRO A 24 21.55 -26.55 -52.60
C PRO A 24 21.87 -25.04 -52.69
N GLN A 25 22.36 -24.55 -53.83
CA GLN A 25 22.66 -23.12 -54.02
C GLN A 25 21.42 -22.22 -54.11
N SER A 26 20.28 -22.71 -54.60
CA SER A 26 19.06 -21.89 -54.70
C SER A 26 18.41 -21.66 -53.33
N HIS A 27 18.57 -22.59 -52.38
CA HIS A 27 18.09 -22.42 -51.00
C HIS A 27 18.88 -21.38 -50.21
N GLU A 28 20.19 -21.28 -50.46
CA GLU A 28 21.06 -20.32 -49.78
C GLU A 28 20.77 -18.88 -50.23
N ILE A 29 20.59 -18.69 -51.55
CA ILE A 29 20.18 -17.40 -52.13
C ILE A 29 18.79 -16.98 -51.62
N LEU A 30 17.85 -17.92 -51.47
CA LEU A 30 16.50 -17.63 -51.00
C LEU A 30 16.49 -17.27 -49.50
N MET A 31 17.32 -17.92 -48.68
CA MET A 31 17.52 -17.56 -47.27
C MET A 31 18.15 -16.17 -47.13
N GLU A 32 19.10 -15.82 -48.00
CA GLU A 32 19.77 -14.52 -47.99
C GLU A 32 18.81 -13.39 -48.40
N GLN A 33 17.99 -13.60 -49.44
CA GLN A 33 16.93 -12.66 -49.83
C GLN A 33 15.85 -12.48 -48.76
N VAL A 34 15.44 -13.55 -48.07
CA VAL A 34 14.48 -13.46 -46.96
C VAL A 34 15.08 -12.71 -45.77
N LYS A 35 16.38 -12.89 -45.50
CA LYS A 35 17.08 -12.18 -44.42
C LYS A 35 17.23 -10.69 -44.72
N GLU A 36 17.56 -10.32 -45.95
CA GLU A 36 17.60 -8.92 -46.38
C GLU A 36 16.22 -8.26 -46.33
N ALA A 37 15.17 -8.95 -46.79
CA ALA A 37 13.80 -8.45 -46.69
C ALA A 37 13.36 -8.27 -45.23
N ALA A 38 13.76 -9.17 -44.33
CA ALA A 38 13.48 -9.05 -42.90
C ALA A 38 14.22 -7.89 -42.23
N GLU A 39 15.49 -7.66 -42.56
CA GLU A 39 16.27 -6.52 -42.08
C GLU A 39 15.71 -5.19 -42.59
N GLN A 40 15.29 -5.13 -43.86
CA GLN A 40 14.68 -3.94 -44.45
C GLN A 40 13.32 -3.64 -43.80
N ALA A 41 12.48 -4.65 -43.58
CA ALA A 41 11.20 -4.52 -42.89
C ALA A 41 11.39 -4.03 -41.44
N LYS A 42 12.38 -4.56 -40.73
CA LYS A 42 12.75 -4.13 -39.38
C LYS A 42 13.21 -2.67 -39.37
N GLY A 43 14.03 -2.25 -40.33
CA GLY A 43 14.46 -0.86 -40.49
C GLY A 43 13.29 0.11 -40.70
N THR A 44 12.36 -0.22 -41.60
CA THR A 44 11.15 0.59 -41.82
C THR A 44 10.23 0.65 -40.60
N PHE A 45 10.11 -0.46 -39.84
CA PHE A 45 9.28 -0.49 -38.64
C PHE A 45 9.88 0.37 -37.51
N VAL A 46 11.20 0.30 -37.32
CA VAL A 46 11.91 1.13 -36.33
C VAL A 46 11.80 2.62 -36.69
N ALA A 47 11.99 2.97 -37.97
CA ALA A 47 11.82 4.35 -38.44
C ALA A 47 10.38 4.86 -38.25
N HIS A 48 9.37 4.01 -38.46
CA HIS A 48 7.97 4.37 -38.20
C HIS A 48 7.71 4.58 -36.71
N MET A 49 8.23 3.72 -35.83
CA MET A 49 8.14 3.88 -34.37
C MET A 49 8.83 5.16 -33.89
N GLU A 50 10.02 5.48 -34.41
CA GLU A 50 10.72 6.72 -34.04
C GLU A 50 9.94 7.97 -34.45
N ASN A 51 9.32 7.97 -35.64
CA ASN A 51 8.46 9.07 -36.08
C ASN A 51 7.20 9.20 -35.22
N GLN A 52 6.57 8.10 -34.81
CA GLN A 52 5.44 8.14 -33.86
C GLN A 52 5.86 8.68 -32.49
N LEU A 53 7.04 8.27 -32.00
CA LEU A 53 7.59 8.75 -30.74
C LEU A 53 7.93 10.24 -30.79
N LYS A 54 8.45 10.72 -31.93
CA LYS A 54 8.74 12.14 -32.17
C LYS A 54 7.45 12.96 -32.23
N ASN A 55 6.41 12.44 -32.88
CA ASN A 55 5.10 13.10 -32.94
C ASN A 55 4.40 13.16 -31.57
N MET A 56 4.52 12.12 -30.74
CA MET A 56 4.03 12.16 -29.35
C MET A 56 4.75 13.21 -28.50
N LYS A 57 6.08 13.33 -28.62
CA LYS A 57 6.86 14.37 -27.93
C LYS A 57 6.50 15.79 -28.38
N VAL A 58 6.16 15.98 -29.66
CA VAL A 58 5.69 17.29 -30.17
C VAL A 58 4.29 17.63 -29.68
N SER A 59 3.43 16.64 -29.46
CA SER A 59 2.09 16.83 -28.87
C SER A 59 2.15 17.26 -27.40
N ASP A 60 3.07 16.70 -26.61
CA ASP A 60 3.28 17.10 -25.21
C ASP A 60 3.73 18.56 -25.08
N ASN A 61 4.58 19.04 -25.99
CA ASN A 61 5.05 20.44 -25.99
C ASN A 61 3.97 21.47 -26.39
N ARG A 62 2.87 21.06 -27.03
CA ARG A 62 1.79 21.99 -27.42
C ARG A 62 0.71 22.18 -26.35
N LEU A 63 0.71 21.38 -25.27
CA LEU A 63 -0.25 21.51 -24.17
C LEU A 63 0.25 22.42 -23.02
N VAL A 64 1.46 22.96 -23.13
CA VAL A 64 2.00 23.96 -22.20
C VAL A 64 1.58 25.35 -22.66
N ARG A 65 0.72 26.01 -21.88
CA ARG A 65 0.35 27.43 -22.08
C ARG A 65 1.63 28.29 -22.07
N PRO A 66 1.81 29.24 -23.00
CA PRO A 66 2.98 30.10 -22.99
C PRO A 66 2.83 31.13 -21.87
N GLY A 67 3.75 31.09 -20.90
CA GLY A 67 3.82 32.08 -19.83
C GLY A 67 4.50 31.60 -18.56
N VAL A 68 5.72 31.07 -18.64
CA VAL A 68 6.75 31.13 -17.58
C VAL A 68 8.12 31.05 -18.27
N GLU A 69 9.00 31.99 -17.95
CA GLU A 69 10.38 32.11 -18.44
C GLU A 69 11.20 30.84 -18.22
N GLU A 70 12.06 30.53 -19.19
CA GLU A 70 13.03 29.44 -19.16
C GLU A 70 14.06 29.66 -18.03
N LEU A 71 13.97 28.83 -16.99
CA LEU A 71 15.05 28.60 -16.04
C LEU A 71 15.53 27.15 -16.18
N ASP A 72 16.77 27.05 -16.64
CA ASP A 72 17.72 25.94 -16.63
C ASP A 72 17.21 24.48 -16.61
N SER A 73 17.28 23.87 -17.78
CA SER A 73 17.01 22.46 -18.06
C SER A 73 18.00 21.45 -17.43
N ASN A 74 18.93 21.89 -16.59
CA ASN A 74 19.92 21.03 -15.93
C ASN A 74 19.53 20.60 -14.49
N GLU A 75 18.56 21.26 -13.83
CA GLU A 75 18.06 20.83 -12.52
C GLU A 75 17.15 19.59 -12.60
N ASN A 76 16.47 19.39 -13.73
CA ASN A 76 15.43 18.36 -13.87
C ASN A 76 15.95 16.92 -13.97
N LYS A 77 17.25 16.69 -14.22
CA LYS A 77 17.83 15.34 -14.12
C LYS A 77 18.21 14.96 -12.68
N LYS A 78 18.35 15.92 -11.77
CA LYS A 78 18.68 15.68 -10.35
C LYS A 78 17.45 15.62 -9.44
N SER A 79 16.31 16.21 -9.83
CA SER A 79 15.05 16.10 -9.08
C SER A 79 14.44 14.68 -9.11
N LEU A 80 14.90 13.81 -10.02
CA LEU A 80 14.37 12.45 -10.17
C LEU A 80 14.78 11.48 -9.04
N ARG A 81 15.79 11.80 -8.22
CA ARG A 81 16.29 10.91 -7.15
C ARG A 81 15.61 11.10 -5.78
N VAL A 82 14.75 12.11 -5.64
CA VAL A 82 13.83 12.28 -4.50
C VAL A 82 12.46 12.73 -5.02
N SER A 83 11.90 11.99 -5.98
CA SER A 83 10.45 12.09 -6.24
C SER A 83 9.71 11.41 -5.08
N GLY A 84 9.72 12.05 -3.91
CA GLY A 84 8.79 11.71 -2.85
C GLY A 84 7.37 11.84 -3.40
N ASN A 85 6.53 10.84 -3.14
CA ASN A 85 5.11 10.91 -3.49
C ASN A 85 4.54 12.22 -2.94
N LYS A 86 4.23 13.17 -3.83
CA LYS A 86 3.56 14.41 -3.44
C LYS A 86 2.12 14.03 -3.10
N PHE A 87 1.73 14.19 -1.84
CA PHE A 87 0.34 13.97 -1.44
C PHE A 87 -0.53 15.02 -2.10
N LEU A 88 -1.59 14.56 -2.76
CA LEU A 88 -2.52 15.42 -3.47
C LEU A 88 -3.94 15.13 -2.99
N PRO A 89 -4.80 16.15 -2.88
CA PRO A 89 -6.19 15.93 -2.52
C PRO A 89 -6.87 15.11 -3.62
N ARG A 90 -7.18 13.84 -3.34
CA ARG A 90 -7.73 12.87 -4.30
C ARG A 90 -8.75 11.98 -3.61
N GLN A 91 -9.82 11.63 -4.32
CA GLN A 91 -10.79 10.65 -3.82
C GLN A 91 -10.25 9.23 -4.00
N SER A 92 -10.85 8.28 -3.30
CA SER A 92 -10.46 6.87 -3.45
C SER A 92 -10.96 6.32 -4.79
N MET A 93 -10.11 5.56 -5.49
CA MET A 93 -10.40 5.10 -6.85
C MET A 93 -11.69 4.29 -6.94
N LEU A 94 -11.99 3.45 -5.93
CA LEU A 94 -13.23 2.66 -5.97
C LEU A 94 -14.49 3.52 -5.82
N THR A 95 -14.40 4.67 -5.12
CA THR A 95 -15.51 5.62 -5.05
C THR A 95 -15.84 6.15 -6.46
N ASP A 96 -14.81 6.46 -7.25
CA ASP A 96 -14.96 6.93 -8.61
C ASP A 96 -15.44 5.81 -9.55
N LEU A 97 -14.88 4.60 -9.41
CA LEU A 97 -15.29 3.43 -10.20
C LEU A 97 -16.74 2.97 -9.91
N LEU A 98 -17.21 3.07 -8.66
CA LEU A 98 -18.61 2.78 -8.29
C LEU A 98 -19.62 3.80 -8.87
N GLN A 99 -19.15 4.93 -9.41
CA GLN A 99 -20.01 5.81 -10.20
C GLN A 99 -20.39 5.18 -11.53
N ASN A 100 -19.54 4.32 -12.09
CA ASN A 100 -19.84 3.60 -13.31
C ASN A 100 -20.95 2.57 -13.08
N LYS A 101 -21.96 2.58 -13.96
CA LYS A 101 -23.17 1.73 -13.84
C LYS A 101 -22.81 0.24 -13.76
N ASN A 102 -21.82 -0.21 -14.54
CA ASN A 102 -21.44 -1.62 -14.60
C ASN A 102 -20.90 -2.13 -13.26
N ILE A 103 -20.03 -1.35 -12.61
CA ILE A 103 -19.40 -1.73 -11.33
C ILE A 103 -20.42 -1.60 -10.19
N ARG A 104 -21.33 -0.62 -10.26
CA ARG A 104 -22.45 -0.53 -9.32
C ARG A 104 -23.35 -1.75 -9.36
N THR A 105 -23.63 -2.31 -10.54
CA THR A 105 -24.38 -3.56 -10.68
C THR A 105 -23.67 -4.71 -9.97
N LEU A 106 -22.34 -4.83 -10.12
CA LEU A 106 -21.55 -5.85 -9.41
C LEU A 106 -21.68 -5.71 -7.89
N ASN A 107 -21.56 -4.49 -7.35
CA ASN A 107 -21.76 -4.24 -5.92
C ASN A 107 -23.17 -4.65 -5.46
N ASN A 108 -24.21 -4.34 -6.24
CA ASN A 108 -25.58 -4.74 -5.93
C ASN A 108 -25.76 -6.26 -5.94
N ILE A 109 -25.05 -6.99 -6.82
CA ILE A 109 -25.04 -8.46 -6.82
C ILE A 109 -24.43 -8.99 -5.52
N PHE A 110 -23.30 -8.47 -5.07
CA PHE A 110 -22.70 -8.87 -3.79
C PHE A 110 -23.64 -8.63 -2.60
N VAL A 111 -24.34 -7.49 -2.58
CA VAL A 111 -25.35 -7.19 -1.56
C VAL A 111 -26.54 -8.14 -1.64
N ALA A 112 -26.99 -8.50 -2.84
CA ALA A 112 -28.08 -9.46 -3.04
C ALA A 112 -27.68 -10.87 -2.56
N VAL A 113 -26.46 -11.32 -2.85
CA VAL A 113 -25.95 -12.61 -2.36
C VAL A 113 -25.86 -12.63 -0.84
N LEU A 114 -25.41 -11.55 -0.21
CA LEU A 114 -25.44 -11.39 1.24
C LEU A 114 -26.87 -11.53 1.79
N PHE A 115 -27.84 -10.85 1.18
CA PHE A 115 -29.24 -10.95 1.59
C PHE A 115 -29.78 -12.37 1.47
N VAL A 116 -29.44 -13.09 0.39
CA VAL A 116 -29.81 -14.50 0.21
C VAL A 116 -29.19 -15.39 1.28
N ILE A 117 -27.93 -15.18 1.64
CA ILE A 117 -27.25 -15.96 2.70
C ILE A 117 -27.91 -15.70 4.06
N ILE A 118 -28.22 -14.44 4.39
CA ILE A 118 -28.94 -14.08 5.62
C ILE A 118 -30.33 -14.70 5.63
N LEU A 119 -31.08 -14.60 4.53
CA LEU A 119 -32.42 -15.18 4.41
C LEU A 119 -32.39 -16.70 4.53
N ASN A 120 -31.44 -17.37 3.87
CA ASN A 120 -31.24 -18.81 3.98
C ASN A 120 -30.91 -19.21 5.42
N SER A 121 -30.05 -18.45 6.09
CA SER A 121 -29.71 -18.69 7.50
C SER A 121 -30.92 -18.47 8.42
N ALA A 122 -31.74 -17.46 8.16
CA ALA A 122 -32.97 -17.19 8.91
C ALA A 122 -34.03 -18.28 8.66
N LEU A 123 -34.16 -18.76 7.42
CA LEU A 123 -35.07 -19.85 7.07
C LEU A 123 -34.66 -21.16 7.75
N MET A 124 -33.38 -21.51 7.69
CA MET A 124 -32.85 -22.69 8.39
C MET A 124 -33.06 -22.58 9.91
N HIS A 125 -32.95 -21.38 10.47
CA HIS A 125 -33.27 -21.12 11.88
C HIS A 125 -34.76 -21.31 12.21
N LEU A 126 -35.66 -20.82 11.35
CA LEU A 126 -37.11 -20.99 11.55
C LEU A 126 -37.56 -22.45 11.38
N LEU A 127 -36.92 -23.21 10.49
CA LEU A 127 -37.26 -24.62 10.24
C LEU A 127 -36.68 -25.55 11.31
N ASN A 128 -35.45 -25.29 11.78
CA ASN A 128 -34.80 -26.08 12.81
C ASN A 128 -34.94 -25.39 14.19
N PHE A 129 -36.16 -25.35 14.73
CA PHE A 129 -36.50 -24.80 16.06
C PHE A 129 -35.67 -25.34 17.25
N ARG A 130 -34.82 -26.36 17.04
CA ARG A 130 -34.10 -27.07 18.11
C ARG A 130 -32.57 -27.06 18.02
N ASN A 131 -31.94 -26.51 16.98
CA ASN A 131 -30.48 -26.43 17.04
C ASN A 131 -29.83 -25.33 16.19
N VAL A 132 -29.03 -24.54 16.92
CA VAL A 132 -28.05 -23.55 16.50
C VAL A 132 -28.67 -22.33 15.79
N GLY A 133 -29.08 -21.36 16.62
CA GLY A 133 -29.15 -19.95 16.22
C GLY A 133 -27.89 -19.55 15.44
N VAL A 134 -27.96 -18.53 14.60
CA VAL A 134 -26.74 -17.85 14.13
C VAL A 134 -26.05 -17.36 15.40
N THR A 135 -25.15 -18.17 15.95
CA THR A 135 -24.56 -17.94 17.25
C THR A 135 -23.48 -16.92 17.00
N PHE A 136 -23.85 -15.64 17.12
CA PHE A 136 -22.91 -14.57 17.38
C PHE A 136 -21.96 -14.92 18.54
N GLU A 137 -22.28 -15.94 19.34
CA GLU A 137 -21.36 -16.61 20.26
C GLU A 137 -20.00 -16.96 19.64
N LEU A 138 -19.94 -17.51 18.42
CA LEU A 138 -18.65 -17.76 17.74
C LEU A 138 -17.93 -16.45 17.41
N ALA A 139 -18.66 -15.40 17.01
CA ALA A 139 -18.09 -14.07 16.77
C ALA A 139 -17.58 -13.43 18.09
N PHE A 140 -18.34 -13.54 19.17
CA PHE A 140 -17.95 -13.02 20.49
C PHE A 140 -16.81 -13.83 21.11
N TRP A 141 -16.76 -15.14 20.85
CA TRP A 141 -15.67 -16.01 21.24
C TRP A 141 -14.39 -15.68 20.48
N THR A 142 -14.47 -15.48 19.15
CA THR A 142 -13.30 -15.13 18.32
C THR A 142 -12.75 -13.72 18.61
N ILE A 143 -13.59 -12.77 19.04
CA ILE A 143 -13.20 -11.41 19.47
C ILE A 143 -12.86 -11.36 20.98
N GLY A 144 -13.09 -12.44 21.72
CA GLY A 144 -13.08 -12.46 23.18
C GLY A 144 -11.88 -11.76 23.84
N LYS A 145 -12.05 -11.37 25.11
CA LYS A 145 -11.06 -10.64 25.91
C LYS A 145 -10.74 -9.21 25.39
N VAL A 146 -11.74 -8.51 24.84
CA VAL A 146 -11.64 -7.11 24.38
C VAL A 146 -10.96 -6.15 25.39
N PRO A 147 -11.22 -6.23 26.71
CA PRO A 147 -10.54 -5.35 27.67
C PRO A 147 -9.01 -5.53 27.68
N LEU A 148 -8.52 -6.76 27.54
CA LEU A 148 -7.08 -7.04 27.45
C LEU A 148 -6.48 -6.51 26.16
N VAL A 149 -7.22 -6.61 25.04
CA VAL A 149 -6.81 -6.06 23.73
C VAL A 149 -6.68 -4.54 23.82
N LEU A 150 -7.65 -3.85 24.42
CA LEU A 150 -7.59 -2.40 24.61
C LEU A 150 -6.45 -2.00 25.57
N TYR A 151 -6.21 -2.78 26.62
CA TYR A 151 -5.11 -2.55 27.55
C TYR A 151 -3.75 -2.59 26.87
N ILE A 152 -3.45 -3.67 26.14
CA ILE A 152 -2.18 -3.77 25.40
C ILE A 152 -2.08 -2.71 24.30
N TRP A 153 -3.19 -2.40 23.61
CA TRP A 153 -3.23 -1.36 22.61
C TRP A 153 -2.83 0.00 23.19
N CYS A 154 -3.39 0.37 24.35
CA CYS A 154 -3.03 1.60 25.06
C CYS A 154 -1.54 1.62 25.45
N GLN A 155 -0.98 0.50 25.90
CA GLN A 155 0.44 0.40 26.23
C GLN A 155 1.33 0.55 25.00
N MET A 156 0.98 -0.10 23.89
CA MET A 156 1.73 0.02 22.63
C MET A 156 1.68 1.45 22.09
N MET A 157 0.51 2.08 22.15
CA MET A 157 0.31 3.47 21.75
C MET A 157 1.15 4.41 22.64
N LEU A 158 1.09 4.24 23.96
CA LEU A 158 1.87 5.02 24.91
C LEU A 158 3.38 4.87 24.69
N TRP A 159 3.86 3.66 24.41
CA TRP A 159 5.26 3.43 24.09
C TRP A 159 5.68 4.17 22.81
N ALA A 160 4.87 4.06 21.74
CA ALA A 160 5.14 4.75 20.47
C ALA A 160 5.11 6.28 20.62
N THR A 161 4.18 6.84 21.42
CA THR A 161 4.08 8.30 21.60
C THR A 161 5.05 8.86 22.62
N ALA A 162 5.21 8.22 23.78
CA ALA A 162 6.00 8.78 24.88
C ALA A 162 7.45 8.31 24.81
N ALA A 163 7.70 7.01 24.79
CA ALA A 163 9.07 6.48 24.87
C ALA A 163 9.86 6.77 23.59
N PHE A 164 9.30 6.44 22.43
CA PHE A 164 10.00 6.61 21.15
C PHE A 164 10.20 8.09 20.79
N PHE A 165 9.15 8.91 20.81
CA PHE A 165 9.27 10.33 20.47
C PHE A 165 10.17 11.09 21.44
N SER A 166 10.07 10.86 22.75
CA SER A 166 10.93 11.54 23.73
C SER A 166 12.39 11.19 23.54
N THR A 167 12.70 9.91 23.32
CA THR A 167 14.08 9.46 23.04
C THR A 167 14.66 10.14 21.81
N LEU A 168 13.88 10.24 20.72
CA LEU A 168 14.31 10.92 19.52
C LEU A 168 14.44 12.43 19.69
N SER A 169 13.50 13.06 20.39
CA SER A 169 13.53 14.50 20.64
C SER A 169 14.74 14.89 21.50
N ILE A 170 15.03 14.12 22.56
CA ILE A 170 16.23 14.32 23.39
C ILE A 170 17.49 14.15 22.55
N TRP A 171 17.59 13.07 21.77
CA TRP A 171 18.74 12.85 20.89
C TRP A 171 18.89 13.98 19.86
N ALA A 172 17.81 14.45 19.24
CA ALA A 172 17.85 15.48 18.22
C ALA A 172 18.36 16.83 18.76
N HIS A 173 17.95 17.22 19.96
CA HIS A 173 18.37 18.47 20.60
C HIS A 173 19.72 18.36 21.31
N HIS A 174 20.17 17.16 21.67
CA HIS A 174 21.47 16.98 22.32
C HIS A 174 22.59 17.36 21.34
N PRO A 175 23.44 18.38 21.66
CA PRO A 175 24.54 18.76 20.80
C PRO A 175 25.49 17.58 20.61
N SER A 176 25.98 17.40 19.38
CA SER A 176 27.04 16.43 19.06
C SER A 176 28.42 16.89 19.57
N SER A 177 28.48 18.04 20.26
CA SER A 177 29.72 18.75 20.52
C SER A 177 30.64 18.00 21.49
N THR A 178 31.89 17.91 21.06
CA THR A 178 33.02 17.20 21.63
C THR A 178 33.55 17.83 22.94
N VAL A 179 32.78 18.70 23.60
CA VAL A 179 33.20 19.43 24.81
C VAL A 179 32.05 19.48 25.83
N GLY A 180 32.07 18.56 26.80
CA GLY A 180 31.11 18.47 27.91
C GLY A 180 31.30 17.18 28.74
N PRO A 181 30.94 17.16 30.04
CA PRO A 181 31.12 16.00 30.92
C PRO A 181 30.07 14.88 30.76
N TRP A 182 28.93 15.15 30.13
CA TRP A 182 27.85 14.18 29.90
C TRP A 182 27.75 13.83 28.41
N LYS A 183 28.74 13.11 27.88
CA LYS A 183 28.75 12.66 26.47
C LYS A 183 28.18 11.27 26.33
N ILE A 184 26.97 11.17 25.80
CA ILE A 184 26.44 9.89 25.33
C ILE A 184 26.82 9.76 23.84
N PRO A 185 27.63 8.77 23.44
CA PRO A 185 28.00 8.60 22.04
C PRO A 185 26.75 8.30 21.19
N ASN A 186 26.73 8.73 19.93
CA ASN A 186 25.63 8.40 19.00
C ASN A 186 25.38 6.89 18.91
N VAL A 187 26.43 6.08 19.11
CA VAL A 187 26.35 4.62 19.21
C VAL A 187 25.43 4.18 20.36
N ALA A 188 25.51 4.81 21.54
CA ALA A 188 24.66 4.44 22.67
C ALA A 188 23.18 4.76 22.41
N TRP A 189 22.87 5.88 21.74
CA TRP A 189 21.51 6.19 21.29
C TRP A 189 20.99 5.18 20.26
N LEU A 190 21.86 4.74 19.34
CA LEU A 190 21.51 3.71 18.37
C LEU A 190 21.24 2.37 19.06
N VAL A 191 22.08 1.95 20.01
CA VAL A 191 21.87 0.71 20.79
C VAL A 191 20.56 0.79 21.58
N LEU A 192 20.28 1.92 22.24
CA LEU A 192 19.03 2.12 22.98
C LEU A 192 17.81 2.02 22.05
N TYR A 193 17.88 2.63 20.87
CA TYR A 193 16.82 2.53 19.86
C TYR A 193 16.60 1.09 19.39
N ILE A 194 17.67 0.38 19.02
CA ILE A 194 17.60 -1.02 18.56
C ILE A 194 17.02 -1.90 19.67
N ALA A 195 17.49 -1.75 20.91
CA ALA A 195 16.96 -2.47 22.06
C ALA A 195 15.47 -2.18 22.28
N GLY A 196 15.05 -0.91 22.15
CA GLY A 196 13.64 -0.51 22.27
C GLY A 196 12.74 -1.10 21.18
N VAL A 197 13.21 -1.15 19.92
CA VAL A 197 12.48 -1.78 18.82
C VAL A 197 12.39 -3.30 19.01
N LEU A 198 13.47 -3.96 19.44
CA LEU A 198 13.47 -5.39 19.74
C LEU A 198 12.53 -5.73 20.90
N ALA A 199 12.55 -4.93 21.97
CA ALA A 199 11.60 -5.07 23.07
C ALA A 199 10.15 -4.92 22.60
N PHE A 200 9.87 -3.92 21.75
CA PHE A 200 8.55 -3.71 21.16
C PHE A 200 8.14 -4.82 20.16
N LEU A 201 9.11 -5.50 19.53
CA LEU A 201 8.84 -6.64 18.65
C LEU A 201 8.46 -7.90 19.46
N ILE A 202 9.11 -8.12 20.60
CA ILE A 202 8.92 -9.32 21.42
C ILE A 202 7.73 -9.18 22.37
N TYR A 203 7.49 -8.00 22.92
CA TYR A 203 6.51 -7.79 23.99
C TYR A 203 5.05 -8.15 23.60
N PRO A 204 4.47 -7.62 22.50
CA PRO A 204 3.08 -7.94 22.15
C PRO A 204 2.82 -9.42 21.81
N PRO A 205 3.68 -10.13 21.05
CA PRO A 205 3.53 -11.57 20.85
C PRO A 205 3.58 -12.38 22.14
N VAL A 206 4.50 -12.06 23.06
CA VAL A 206 4.57 -12.74 24.37
C VAL A 206 3.31 -12.50 25.18
N PHE A 207 2.76 -11.28 25.18
CA PHE A 207 1.50 -10.97 25.85
C PHE A 207 0.31 -11.75 25.25
N VAL A 208 0.25 -11.85 23.92
CA VAL A 208 -0.78 -12.62 23.20
C VAL A 208 -0.77 -14.09 23.61
N ILE A 209 0.42 -14.69 23.69
CA ILE A 209 0.59 -16.10 24.09
C ILE A 209 0.29 -16.27 25.59
N TYR A 210 0.79 -15.39 26.46
CA TYR A 210 0.60 -15.50 27.90
C TYR A 210 -0.88 -15.39 28.33
N HIS A 211 -1.66 -14.55 27.64
CA HIS A 211 -3.07 -14.36 27.94
C HIS A 211 -4.01 -15.23 27.08
N ASP A 212 -3.50 -16.13 26.25
CA ASP A 212 -4.26 -16.98 25.32
C ASP A 212 -5.35 -16.17 24.60
N LEU A 213 -4.94 -15.11 23.89
CA LEU A 213 -5.90 -14.27 23.18
C LEU A 213 -6.51 -15.04 21.98
N PRO A 214 -7.84 -14.93 21.78
CA PRO A 214 -8.51 -15.52 20.62
C PRO A 214 -7.89 -15.06 19.29
N VAL A 215 -8.08 -15.85 18.24
CA VAL A 215 -7.40 -15.66 16.94
C VAL A 215 -7.59 -14.24 16.38
N LEU A 216 -8.83 -13.73 16.35
CA LEU A 216 -9.09 -12.42 15.76
C LEU A 216 -8.52 -11.27 16.61
N SER A 217 -8.67 -11.36 17.93
CA SER A 217 -8.05 -10.43 18.89
C SER A 217 -6.53 -10.38 18.74
N SER A 218 -5.90 -11.54 18.63
CA SER A 218 -4.46 -11.68 18.40
C SER A 218 -4.03 -11.06 17.08
N SER A 219 -4.76 -11.31 15.99
CA SER A 219 -4.47 -10.69 14.69
C SER A 219 -4.56 -9.16 14.76
N ILE A 220 -5.56 -8.59 15.45
CA ILE A 220 -5.69 -7.13 15.59
C ILE A 220 -4.48 -6.53 16.32
N VAL A 221 -4.06 -7.12 17.44
CA VAL A 221 -2.90 -6.64 18.23
C VAL A 221 -1.62 -6.70 17.40
N LEU A 222 -1.37 -7.81 16.70
CA LEU A 222 -0.16 -7.98 15.89
C LEU A 222 -0.15 -7.10 14.63
N MET A 223 -1.29 -6.92 13.97
CA MET A 223 -1.40 -5.98 12.85
C MET A 223 -1.13 -4.55 13.29
N GLU A 224 -1.64 -4.16 14.46
CA GLU A 224 -1.39 -2.84 15.04
C GLU A 224 0.08 -2.66 15.42
N GLN A 225 0.71 -3.68 16.00
CA GLN A 225 2.14 -3.69 16.30
C GLN A 225 2.97 -3.42 15.03
N VAL A 226 2.71 -4.16 13.94
CA VAL A 226 3.41 -3.98 12.66
C VAL A 226 3.17 -2.57 12.10
N ARG A 227 1.94 -2.06 12.19
CA ARG A 227 1.60 -0.69 11.78
C ARG A 227 2.43 0.34 12.54
N LEU A 228 2.53 0.22 13.86
CA LEU A 228 3.29 1.15 14.71
C LEU A 228 4.79 1.09 14.41
N ILE A 229 5.36 -0.10 14.20
CA ILE A 229 6.77 -0.27 13.82
C ILE A 229 7.07 0.44 12.50
N MET A 230 6.24 0.23 11.48
CA MET A 230 6.41 0.89 10.18
C MET A 230 6.35 2.41 10.30
N LYS A 231 5.43 2.94 11.12
CA LYS A 231 5.31 4.39 11.35
C LYS A 231 6.52 4.96 12.09
N MET A 232 6.97 4.30 13.17
CA MET A 232 8.16 4.71 13.91
C MET A 232 9.38 4.74 12.97
N HIS A 233 9.58 3.70 12.15
CA HIS A 233 10.67 3.66 11.19
C HIS A 233 10.58 4.74 10.12
N ALA A 234 9.38 4.99 9.56
CA ALA A 234 9.16 6.02 8.56
C ALA A 234 9.46 7.43 9.11
N PHE A 235 9.02 7.72 10.34
CA PHE A 235 9.32 8.97 11.02
C PHE A 235 10.83 9.12 11.25
N LEU A 236 11.47 8.08 11.78
CA LEU A 236 12.91 8.07 12.04
C LEU A 236 13.73 8.36 10.77
N ARG A 237 13.36 7.76 9.64
CA ARG A 237 14.05 7.96 8.36
C ARG A 237 14.04 9.43 7.93
N VAL A 238 12.98 10.18 8.25
CA VAL A 238 12.88 11.60 7.90
C VAL A 238 13.64 12.48 8.91
N VAL A 239 13.57 12.14 10.20
CA VAL A 239 14.19 12.95 11.27
C VAL A 239 15.71 12.80 11.33
N ILE A 240 16.27 11.60 11.14
CA ILE A 240 17.73 11.39 11.20
C ILE A 240 18.53 12.34 10.29
N PRO A 241 18.28 12.41 8.96
CA PRO A 241 19.06 13.27 8.09
C PRO A 241 18.89 14.75 8.42
N ARG A 242 17.68 15.17 8.84
CA ARG A 242 17.39 16.56 9.26
C ARG A 242 18.15 16.93 10.52
N ALA A 243 18.05 16.11 11.57
CA ALA A 243 18.75 16.32 12.82
C ALA A 243 20.27 16.28 12.64
N SER A 244 20.79 15.39 11.77
CA SER A 244 22.23 15.34 11.46
C SER A 244 22.69 16.61 10.75
N ALA A 245 21.94 17.09 9.75
CA ALA A 245 22.28 18.33 9.03
C ALA A 245 22.26 19.55 9.97
N TRP A 246 21.25 19.64 10.84
CA TRP A 246 21.16 20.67 11.87
C TRP A 246 22.37 20.64 12.82
N LYS A 247 22.75 19.46 13.32
CA LYS A 247 23.93 19.29 14.19
C LYS A 247 25.24 19.67 13.51
N HIS A 248 25.40 19.35 12.22
CA HIS A 248 26.58 19.76 11.45
C HIS A 248 26.65 21.28 11.31
N LYS A 249 25.53 21.94 10.98
CA LYS A 249 25.46 23.40 10.87
C LYS A 249 25.79 24.10 12.19
N VAL A 250 25.19 23.67 13.29
CA VAL A 250 25.47 24.20 14.64
C VAL A 250 26.95 24.03 14.99
N ASN A 251 27.54 22.88 14.66
CA ASN A 251 28.95 22.65 14.92
C ASN A 251 29.86 23.50 14.02
N ASP A 252 29.49 23.75 12.78
CA ASP A 252 30.24 24.60 11.85
C ASP A 252 30.17 26.07 12.29
N GLU A 253 29.02 26.56 12.76
CA GLU A 253 28.85 27.89 13.37
C GLU A 253 29.70 28.06 14.64
N ILE A 254 29.70 27.06 15.54
CA ILE A 254 30.55 27.07 16.75
C ILE A 254 32.04 27.12 16.38
N ASN A 255 32.44 26.46 15.30
CA ASN A 255 33.85 26.42 14.86
C ASN A 255 34.22 27.59 13.93
N GLY A 256 33.29 28.49 13.60
CA GLY A 256 33.53 29.62 12.69
C GLY A 256 33.87 29.20 11.26
N ILE A 257 33.35 28.05 10.80
CA ILE A 257 33.61 27.51 9.46
C ILE A 257 32.38 27.76 8.58
N ASP A 258 32.44 28.77 7.70
CA ASP A 258 31.40 29.03 6.72
C ASP A 258 31.52 28.05 5.54
N ARG A 259 30.85 26.90 5.64
CA ARG A 259 30.66 25.98 4.50
C ARG A 259 29.33 26.28 3.82
N GLU A 260 29.38 26.63 2.54
CA GLU A 260 28.21 26.62 1.66
C GLU A 260 27.78 25.15 1.50
N TRP A 261 26.64 24.80 2.08
CA TRP A 261 26.12 23.45 2.01
C TRP A 261 25.57 23.16 0.61
N GLU A 262 25.81 21.97 0.07
CA GLU A 262 25.29 21.51 -1.25
C GLU A 262 24.19 20.43 -1.10
N VAL A 263 23.54 20.32 0.07
CA VAL A 263 22.45 19.34 0.25
C VAL A 263 21.14 19.98 -0.17
N ASN A 264 20.40 19.37 -1.10
CA ASN A 264 19.20 19.91 -1.77
C ASN A 264 17.95 20.21 -0.90
N THR A 265 18.03 20.23 0.42
CA THR A 265 17.04 20.92 1.28
C THR A 265 17.61 21.08 2.69
N PRO A 266 18.23 22.22 2.99
CA PRO A 266 18.60 22.55 4.35
C PRO A 266 17.51 23.41 4.94
N PRO A 267 17.46 23.47 6.27
CA PRO A 267 16.55 24.37 6.94
C PRO A 267 16.77 25.78 6.39
N LYS A 268 15.75 26.30 5.70
CA LYS A 268 15.82 27.60 5.01
C LYS A 268 15.98 28.70 6.06
N ASN A 269 15.50 28.44 7.29
CA ASN A 269 15.62 29.31 8.46
C ASN A 269 15.88 28.48 9.74
N MET A 270 16.85 28.87 10.56
CA MET A 270 17.21 28.15 11.81
C MET A 270 16.14 28.24 12.90
N ASP A 271 15.32 29.29 12.88
CA ASP A 271 14.24 29.54 13.85
C ASP A 271 12.92 28.85 13.49
N GLU A 272 12.72 28.49 12.21
CA GLU A 272 11.50 27.81 11.74
C GLU A 272 11.69 26.28 11.61
N ASP A 273 12.92 25.82 11.44
CA ASP A 273 13.24 24.41 11.18
C ASP A 273 13.94 23.76 12.39
N ALA A 274 13.16 23.50 13.44
CA ALA A 274 13.61 22.73 14.60
C ALA A 274 14.16 21.34 14.18
N PRO A 275 15.17 20.79 14.88
CA PRO A 275 15.78 19.50 14.54
C PRO A 275 14.80 18.32 14.68
N CYS A 276 13.76 18.47 15.49
CA CYS A 276 12.67 17.52 15.64
C CYS A 276 11.33 18.20 15.33
N PRO A 277 10.44 17.56 14.55
CA PRO A 277 9.09 18.08 14.33
C PRO A 277 8.27 18.13 15.62
N ASP A 278 7.25 18.99 15.62
CA ASP A 278 6.31 19.11 16.74
C ASP A 278 5.63 17.78 17.09
N PHE A 279 5.40 17.57 18.40
CA PHE A 279 4.67 16.41 18.90
C PHE A 279 3.27 16.28 18.26
N SER A 280 2.60 17.41 17.99
CA SER A 280 1.30 17.43 17.33
C SER A 280 1.34 16.83 15.92
N CYS A 281 2.39 17.11 15.14
CA CYS A 281 2.58 16.56 13.80
C CYS A 281 2.83 15.06 13.84
N TYR A 282 3.64 14.60 14.81
CA TYR A 282 3.88 13.18 15.03
C TYR A 282 2.61 12.43 15.47
N LEU A 283 1.85 13.00 16.42
CA LEU A 283 0.60 12.42 16.89
C LEU A 283 -0.44 12.32 15.77
N TYR A 284 -0.56 13.36 14.93
CA TYR A 284 -1.41 13.33 13.74
C TYR A 284 -0.99 12.21 12.78
N PHE A 285 0.31 12.08 12.49
CA PHE A 285 0.84 11.02 11.65
C PHE A 285 0.53 9.62 12.19
N LEU A 286 0.51 9.43 13.50
CA LEU A 286 0.20 8.15 14.13
C LEU A 286 -1.21 7.64 13.82
N PHE A 287 -2.18 8.55 13.68
CA PHE A 287 -3.56 8.23 13.31
C PHE A 287 -3.86 8.37 11.81
N ALA A 288 -3.06 9.13 11.06
CA ALA A 288 -3.25 9.29 9.62
C ALA A 288 -3.13 7.94 8.88
N PRO A 289 -3.97 7.64 7.87
CA PRO A 289 -3.93 6.38 7.12
C PRO A 289 -2.80 6.36 6.08
N THR A 290 -1.57 6.66 6.50
CA THR A 290 -0.36 6.68 5.66
C THR A 290 0.83 6.13 6.45
N LEU A 291 1.79 5.56 5.74
CA LEU A 291 3.06 5.07 6.28
C LEU A 291 4.25 5.97 5.92
N ILE A 292 4.02 7.10 5.25
CA ILE A 292 5.06 8.05 4.88
C ILE A 292 4.87 9.32 5.70
N TYR A 293 5.87 9.68 6.50
CA TYR A 293 5.85 10.89 7.32
C TYR A 293 6.11 12.16 6.48
N GLN A 294 5.30 13.19 6.69
CA GLN A 294 5.50 14.56 6.21
C GLN A 294 5.01 15.54 7.26
N ASP A 295 5.63 16.72 7.34
CA ASP A 295 5.25 17.71 8.37
C ASP A 295 3.89 18.35 8.09
N LYS A 296 3.50 18.47 6.81
CA LYS A 296 2.22 19.03 6.39
C LYS A 296 1.55 18.12 5.36
N TYR A 297 0.39 17.60 5.71
CA TYR A 297 -0.46 16.81 4.81
C TYR A 297 -1.57 17.66 4.19
N PRO A 298 -2.03 17.32 2.98
CA PRO A 298 -3.22 17.97 2.43
C PRO A 298 -4.44 17.62 3.29
N MET A 299 -5.08 18.64 3.85
CA MET A 299 -6.22 18.51 4.74
C MET A 299 -7.53 18.81 4.02
N SER A 300 -8.58 18.08 4.38
CA SER A 300 -9.95 18.36 3.94
C SER A 300 -10.52 19.54 4.72
N SER A 301 -11.32 20.40 4.06
CA SER A 301 -11.88 21.61 4.67
C SER A 301 -12.85 21.32 5.82
N ARG A 302 -13.66 20.26 5.72
CA ARG A 302 -14.66 19.85 6.71
C ARG A 302 -14.74 18.32 6.80
N ILE A 303 -15.11 17.82 7.97
CA ILE A 303 -15.41 16.39 8.19
C ILE A 303 -16.83 16.12 7.70
N ARG A 304 -16.98 15.24 6.71
CA ARG A 304 -18.28 14.80 6.19
C ARG A 304 -18.75 13.56 6.95
N TRP A 305 -19.39 13.77 8.11
CA TRP A 305 -19.90 12.69 8.97
C TRP A 305 -20.85 11.71 8.28
N ASN A 306 -21.57 12.15 7.25
CA ASN A 306 -22.41 11.24 6.47
C ASN A 306 -21.59 10.15 5.76
N ILE A 307 -20.44 10.51 5.18
CA ILE A 307 -19.54 9.57 4.51
C ILE A 307 -18.87 8.67 5.54
N VAL A 308 -18.45 9.21 6.69
CA VAL A 308 -17.88 8.41 7.79
C VAL A 308 -18.87 7.35 8.24
N ARG A 309 -20.12 7.74 8.54
CA ARG A 309 -21.16 6.80 8.97
C ARG A 309 -21.45 5.75 7.92
N GLN A 310 -21.56 6.13 6.65
CA GLN A 310 -21.77 5.17 5.56
C GLN A 310 -20.64 4.16 5.47
N ASN A 311 -19.38 4.61 5.50
CA ASN A 311 -18.22 3.73 5.42
C ASN A 311 -18.08 2.83 6.66
N VAL A 312 -18.37 3.32 7.86
CA VAL A 312 -18.34 2.52 9.10
C VAL A 312 -19.45 1.46 9.09
N VAL A 313 -20.67 1.82 8.68
CA VAL A 313 -21.77 0.86 8.51
C VAL A 313 -21.42 -0.18 7.46
N GLN A 314 -20.87 0.23 6.32
CA GLN A 314 -20.41 -0.71 5.29
C GLN A 314 -19.34 -1.64 5.83
N CYS A 315 -18.34 -1.13 6.56
CA CYS A 315 -17.28 -1.93 7.17
C CYS A 315 -17.85 -2.99 8.14
N PHE A 316 -18.85 -2.63 8.94
CA PHE A 316 -19.53 -3.56 9.84
C PHE A 316 -20.30 -4.63 9.05
N VAL A 317 -21.10 -4.23 8.07
CA VAL A 317 -21.90 -5.16 7.24
C VAL A 317 -21.00 -6.12 6.47
N THR A 318 -19.93 -5.65 5.85
CA THR A 318 -19.00 -6.51 5.10
C THR A 318 -18.14 -7.37 6.03
N GLY A 319 -17.79 -6.90 7.22
CA GLY A 319 -17.16 -7.72 8.26
C GLY A 319 -18.06 -8.88 8.71
N CYS A 320 -19.33 -8.59 9.00
CA CYS A 320 -20.33 -9.64 9.27
C CYS A 320 -20.50 -10.59 8.08
N TYR A 321 -20.43 -10.08 6.85
CA TYR A 321 -20.51 -10.93 5.66
C TYR A 321 -19.34 -11.93 5.58
N VAL A 322 -18.10 -11.47 5.77
CA VAL A 322 -16.93 -12.35 5.82
C VAL A 322 -17.09 -13.42 6.91
N PHE A 323 -17.57 -13.03 8.08
CA PHE A 323 -17.84 -13.96 9.18
C PHE A 323 -18.87 -15.03 8.79
N LEU A 324 -19.98 -14.65 8.17
CA LEU A 324 -21.01 -15.59 7.71
C LEU A 324 -20.50 -16.56 6.64
N ILE A 325 -19.66 -16.09 5.71
CA ILE A 325 -19.02 -16.98 4.72
C ILE A 325 -18.13 -18.00 5.43
N CYS A 326 -17.31 -17.56 6.39
CA CYS A 326 -16.45 -18.45 7.16
C CYS A 326 -17.25 -19.49 7.95
N GLU A 327 -18.30 -19.06 8.66
CA GLU A 327 -19.14 -19.94 9.49
C GLU A 327 -19.94 -20.94 8.64
N LYS A 328 -20.57 -20.49 7.55
CA LYS A 328 -21.49 -21.33 6.78
C LYS A 328 -20.83 -22.14 5.67
N MET A 329 -19.71 -21.67 5.11
CA MET A 329 -19.07 -22.33 3.97
C MET A 329 -17.73 -22.98 4.32
N ILE A 330 -16.89 -22.33 5.13
CA ILE A 330 -15.53 -22.81 5.42
C ILE A 330 -15.53 -23.79 6.59
N MET A 331 -16.19 -23.43 7.70
CA MET A 331 -16.23 -24.25 8.91
C MET A 331 -16.71 -25.70 8.69
N PRO A 332 -17.83 -25.98 7.99
CA PRO A 332 -18.27 -27.37 7.81
C PRO A 332 -17.26 -28.21 7.05
N VAL A 333 -16.58 -27.64 6.04
CA VAL A 333 -15.53 -28.34 5.30
C VAL A 333 -14.34 -28.66 6.21
N THR A 334 -13.95 -27.71 7.08
CA THR A 334 -12.82 -27.91 8.00
C THR A 334 -13.10 -28.91 9.12
N VAL A 335 -14.34 -28.97 9.63
CA VAL A 335 -14.72 -29.92 10.69
C VAL A 335 -14.79 -31.33 10.12
N THR A 336 -15.40 -31.53 8.95
CA THR A 336 -15.36 -32.82 8.25
C THR A 336 -13.93 -33.23 7.91
N PHE A 337 -13.08 -32.27 7.50
CA PHE A 337 -11.64 -32.49 7.29
C PHE A 337 -10.82 -32.59 8.59
N ALA A 338 -11.42 -32.58 9.78
CA ALA A 338 -10.69 -32.87 11.02
C ALA A 338 -10.96 -34.29 11.53
N GLU A 339 -12.08 -34.90 11.13
CA GLU A 339 -12.59 -36.15 11.69
C GLU A 339 -12.20 -37.41 10.89
N ASP A 340 -11.92 -37.29 9.59
CA ASP A 340 -11.62 -38.43 8.69
C ASP A 340 -10.12 -38.81 8.62
N THR A 341 -9.77 -40.00 8.13
CA THR A 341 -8.39 -40.38 7.76
C THR A 341 -8.12 -40.06 6.28
N TYR A 342 -7.08 -39.28 5.97
CA TYR A 342 -6.99 -38.60 4.68
C TYR A 342 -6.18 -39.31 3.60
N THR A 343 -6.72 -39.28 2.37
CA THR A 343 -5.98 -39.49 1.12
C THR A 343 -5.71 -38.13 0.46
N PHE A 344 -4.65 -38.01 -0.35
CA PHE A 344 -4.31 -36.78 -1.09
C PHE A 344 -5.47 -36.24 -1.96
N GLY A 345 -6.35 -37.13 -2.46
CA GLY A 345 -7.53 -36.74 -3.22
C GLY A 345 -8.56 -35.92 -2.40
N ASP A 346 -8.77 -36.28 -1.13
CA ASP A 346 -9.72 -35.58 -0.26
C ASP A 346 -9.22 -34.19 0.12
N PHE A 347 -7.89 -34.04 0.26
CA PHE A 347 -7.26 -32.73 0.44
C PHE A 347 -7.53 -31.81 -0.75
N ILE A 348 -7.32 -32.29 -1.99
CA ILE A 348 -7.61 -31.48 -3.19
C ILE A 348 -9.10 -31.11 -3.24
N LYS A 349 -10.00 -32.05 -2.91
CA LYS A 349 -11.45 -31.79 -2.87
C LYS A 349 -11.81 -30.68 -1.87
N ALA A 350 -11.21 -30.70 -0.67
CA ALA A 350 -11.40 -29.66 0.33
C ALA A 350 -10.90 -28.28 -0.15
N VAL A 351 -9.70 -28.22 -0.76
CA VAL A 351 -9.13 -26.99 -1.32
C VAL A 351 -10.03 -26.42 -2.43
N CYS A 352 -10.45 -27.24 -3.39
CA CYS A 352 -11.33 -26.80 -4.47
C CYS A 352 -12.68 -26.28 -3.97
N THR A 353 -13.24 -26.92 -2.93
CA THR A 353 -14.52 -26.50 -2.32
C THR A 353 -14.37 -25.15 -1.60
N CYS A 354 -13.24 -24.91 -0.94
CA CYS A 354 -12.96 -23.67 -0.23
C CYS A 354 -12.50 -22.51 -1.15
N MET A 355 -12.17 -22.77 -2.42
CA MET A 355 -11.58 -21.76 -3.30
C MET A 355 -12.51 -20.57 -3.56
N ILE A 356 -13.79 -20.84 -3.88
CA ILE A 356 -14.79 -19.79 -4.13
C ILE A 356 -15.04 -18.93 -2.88
N PRO A 357 -15.36 -19.50 -1.69
CA PRO A 357 -15.57 -18.70 -0.49
C PRO A 357 -14.30 -17.96 -0.06
N ALA A 358 -13.11 -18.55 -0.22
CA ALA A 358 -11.84 -17.88 0.09
C ALA A 358 -11.60 -16.64 -0.80
N CYS A 359 -11.82 -16.77 -2.11
CA CYS A 359 -11.76 -15.63 -3.04
C CYS A 359 -12.76 -14.52 -2.66
N ALA A 360 -14.00 -14.89 -2.30
CA ALA A 360 -15.00 -13.94 -1.85
C ALA A 360 -14.55 -13.21 -0.57
N CYS A 361 -14.02 -13.94 0.42
CA CYS A 361 -13.47 -13.35 1.64
C CYS A 361 -12.32 -12.39 1.35
N LEU A 362 -11.44 -12.70 0.39
CA LEU A 362 -10.33 -11.81 -0.02
C LEU A 362 -10.85 -10.49 -0.60
N PHE A 363 -11.79 -10.53 -1.54
CA PHE A 363 -12.36 -9.30 -2.13
C PHE A 363 -13.12 -8.47 -1.10
N LEU A 364 -13.90 -9.11 -0.23
CA LEU A 364 -14.63 -8.43 0.83
C LEU A 364 -13.69 -7.83 1.88
N SER A 365 -12.62 -8.53 2.24
CA SER A 365 -11.62 -8.02 3.19
C SER A 365 -10.84 -6.83 2.60
N PHE A 366 -10.48 -6.90 1.31
CA PHE A 366 -9.89 -5.77 0.57
C PHE A 366 -10.82 -4.55 0.64
N TYR A 367 -12.10 -4.72 0.31
CA TYR A 367 -13.09 -3.64 0.35
C TYR A 367 -13.28 -3.09 1.77
N THR A 368 -13.40 -3.97 2.76
CA THR A 368 -13.61 -3.59 4.16
C THR A 368 -12.46 -2.76 4.70
N VAL A 369 -11.22 -3.23 4.54
CA VAL A 369 -10.03 -2.59 5.12
C VAL A 369 -9.60 -1.40 4.28
N LEU A 370 -9.30 -1.60 2.99
CA LEU A 370 -8.66 -0.57 2.18
C LEU A 370 -9.61 0.50 1.69
N HIS A 371 -10.88 0.15 1.43
CA HIS A 371 -11.87 1.11 1.01
C HIS A 371 -12.63 1.70 2.19
N CYS A 372 -13.42 0.91 2.92
CA CYS A 372 -14.31 1.45 3.93
C CYS A 372 -13.55 1.99 5.15
N TRP A 373 -12.68 1.17 5.75
CA TRP A 373 -11.97 1.55 6.98
C TRP A 373 -10.97 2.69 6.75
N LEU A 374 -10.08 2.60 5.76
CA LEU A 374 -9.11 3.67 5.50
C LEU A 374 -9.77 4.98 5.04
N ASN A 375 -10.86 4.94 4.27
CA ASN A 375 -11.60 6.17 3.92
C ASN A 375 -12.32 6.76 5.13
N ALA A 376 -12.89 5.92 6.03
CA ALA A 376 -13.48 6.41 7.27
C ALA A 376 -12.42 7.06 8.16
N ALA A 377 -11.27 6.40 8.39
CA ALA A 377 -10.15 6.93 9.13
C ALA A 377 -9.60 8.23 8.51
N GLY A 378 -9.43 8.26 7.19
CA GLY A 378 -8.98 9.44 6.46
C GLY A 378 -9.93 10.62 6.59
N GLU A 379 -11.24 10.41 6.47
CA GLU A 379 -12.24 11.47 6.66
C GLU A 379 -12.30 11.96 8.12
N MET A 380 -12.19 11.06 9.11
CA MET A 380 -12.16 11.43 10.54
C MET A 380 -10.94 12.29 10.88
N VAL A 381 -9.76 11.93 10.36
CA VAL A 381 -8.50 12.65 10.58
C VAL A 381 -8.34 13.84 9.61
N ARG A 382 -9.31 14.09 8.71
CA ARG A 382 -9.28 15.13 7.66
C ARG A 382 -8.14 14.95 6.64
N PHE A 383 -7.63 13.75 6.45
CA PHE A 383 -6.66 13.43 5.42
C PHE A 383 -7.29 13.45 4.02
N ALA A 384 -6.75 14.27 3.12
CA ALA A 384 -7.35 14.51 1.80
C ALA A 384 -6.82 13.59 0.69
N ASP A 385 -5.68 12.93 0.87
CA ASP A 385 -5.17 11.97 -0.12
C ASP A 385 -5.73 10.58 0.16
N ARG A 386 -6.67 10.12 -0.66
CA ARG A 386 -7.40 8.86 -0.41
C ARG A 386 -7.06 7.77 -1.42
N GLN A 387 -5.96 7.95 -2.15
CA GLN A 387 -5.54 6.99 -3.16
C GLN A 387 -4.67 5.89 -2.54
N PHE A 388 -5.29 5.01 -1.73
CA PHE A 388 -4.59 3.92 -1.04
C PHE A 388 -4.20 2.76 -1.96
N TYR A 389 -4.87 2.60 -3.10
CA TYR A 389 -4.66 1.53 -4.07
C TYR A 389 -4.87 2.05 -5.50
N LYS A 390 -4.27 1.34 -6.47
CA LYS A 390 -4.41 1.58 -7.91
C LYS A 390 -4.83 0.28 -8.59
N VAL A 391 -5.47 0.41 -9.75
CA VAL A 391 -5.84 -0.71 -10.63
C VAL A 391 -4.63 -1.12 -11.45
#